data_AF-A0A2W5DEZ2-F1
#
_entry.id   AF-A0A2W5DEZ2-F1
#
_cell.length_a   1.000
_cell.length_b   1.000
_cell.length_c   1.000
_cell.angle_alpha   90.00
_cell.angle_beta   90.00
_cell.angle_gamma   90.00
#
_symmetry.space_group_name_H-M   'P 1'
#
loop_
_entity.id
_entity.type
_entity.pdbx_description
1 polymer ?
#
loop_
_entity_poly.entity_id
_entity_poly.type
_entity_poly.pdbx_seq_one_letter_code
_entity_poly.pdbx_strand_id
1 'polypeptide(L)'
;MADLIHDDRSAHLSLPLPHPSNDLEDDAPRLRQALLLVDAKFAALDTLLASDDVDLDQLQELVNAIKANASDVVALLAAKAGRDELAAVIADKASRAELAALDADKASKPELALVAAKAFPPPAIPLSTDTVLQPGQHYALDSRNGAFAVTLPKLSAPSWVWLRDVSGACATNPVTVLRADGQTIRGLADDLLIDSARDSVFMLHDSNNWTD
;
A
#
# COMPACT_ATOMS: atom_id res chain seq x y z
N MET A 1 -38.72 45.14 91.94
CA MET A 1 -38.45 45.52 90.54
C MET A 1 -37.36 44.59 90.07
N ALA A 2 -37.70 43.64 89.20
CA ALA A 2 -36.72 42.68 88.70
C ALA A 2 -35.76 43.43 87.78
N ASP A 3 -34.48 43.40 88.11
CA ASP A 3 -33.40 43.93 87.28
C ASP A 3 -33.41 43.13 85.98
N LEU A 4 -33.81 43.76 84.88
CA LEU A 4 -33.92 43.11 83.59
C LEU A 4 -32.49 42.90 83.11
N ILE A 5 -31.95 41.68 83.26
CA ILE A 5 -30.61 41.36 82.77
C ILE A 5 -30.64 41.52 81.25
N HIS A 6 -30.03 42.60 80.76
CA HIS A 6 -29.90 42.87 79.34
C HIS A 6 -28.69 42.10 78.78
N ASP A 7 -28.92 40.89 78.27
CA ASP A 7 -27.90 40.02 77.64
C ASP A 7 -28.06 39.99 76.12
N ASP A 8 -28.01 41.17 75.50
CA ASP A 8 -27.96 41.26 74.03
C ASP A 8 -26.61 40.74 73.53
N ARG A 9 -26.65 39.87 72.51
CA ARG A 9 -25.43 39.32 71.91
C ARG A 9 -25.40 39.47 70.39
N SER A 10 -24.19 39.50 69.85
CA SER A 10 -23.97 39.43 68.40
C SER A 10 -24.37 38.06 67.85
N ALA A 11 -24.68 37.97 66.55
CA ALA A 11 -25.32 36.79 65.98
C ALA A 11 -24.34 35.64 65.71
N HIS A 12 -23.11 35.95 65.28
CA HIS A 12 -22.14 34.95 64.82
C HIS A 12 -21.23 34.44 65.94
N LEU A 13 -20.57 35.37 66.65
CA LEU A 13 -19.62 35.08 67.72
C LEU A 13 -20.25 35.10 69.12
N SER A 14 -21.55 35.41 69.23
CA SER A 14 -22.26 35.51 70.51
C SER A 14 -21.59 36.44 71.53
N LEU A 15 -21.02 37.56 71.06
CA LEU A 15 -20.33 38.54 71.90
C LEU A 15 -21.34 39.42 72.63
N PRO A 16 -21.13 39.75 73.92
CA PRO A 16 -22.01 40.64 74.67
C PRO A 16 -21.97 42.05 74.09
N LEU A 17 -23.14 42.66 73.92
CA LEU A 17 -23.28 44.00 73.38
C LEU A 17 -23.55 45.01 74.51
N PRO A 18 -22.88 46.18 74.52
CA PRO A 18 -23.21 47.25 75.44
C PRO A 18 -24.70 47.61 75.36
N HIS A 19 -25.36 47.76 76.51
CA HIS A 19 -26.77 48.14 76.56
C HIS A 19 -26.94 49.61 76.12
N PRO A 20 -27.97 49.94 75.32
CA PRO A 20 -28.18 51.31 74.83
C PRO A 20 -28.41 52.37 75.92
N SER A 21 -28.80 51.96 77.13
CA SER A 21 -29.00 52.88 78.27
C SER A 21 -27.74 53.08 79.14
N ASN A 22 -26.56 52.71 78.64
CA ASN A 22 -25.32 52.94 79.36
C ASN A 22 -24.94 54.44 79.31
N ASP A 23 -24.51 55.00 80.44
CA ASP A 23 -24.23 56.45 80.60
C ASP A 23 -22.97 56.95 79.86
N LEU A 24 -22.32 56.08 79.08
CA LEU A 24 -21.12 56.40 78.29
C LEU A 24 -21.41 57.21 76.99
N GLU A 25 -22.50 57.98 76.97
CA GLU A 25 -22.91 58.86 75.86
C GLU A 25 -22.71 58.24 74.46
N ASP A 26 -21.93 58.89 73.59
CA ASP A 26 -21.66 58.47 72.20
C ASP A 26 -20.76 57.23 72.09
N ASP A 27 -20.04 56.87 73.14
CA ASP A 27 -19.10 55.74 73.13
C ASP A 27 -19.81 54.39 73.19
N ALA A 28 -20.90 54.28 73.96
CA ALA A 28 -21.70 53.06 74.02
C ALA A 28 -22.30 52.64 72.66
N PRO A 29 -23.00 53.50 71.90
CA PRO A 29 -23.50 53.14 70.58
C PRO A 29 -22.37 52.90 69.57
N ARG A 30 -21.26 53.66 69.64
CA ARG A 30 -20.09 53.47 68.77
C ARG A 30 -19.43 52.11 68.98
N LEU A 31 -19.24 51.69 70.24
CA LEU A 31 -18.69 50.37 70.58
C LEU A 31 -19.64 49.24 70.20
N ARG A 32 -20.95 49.40 70.43
CA ARG A 32 -21.95 48.42 70.00
C ARG A 32 -21.92 48.22 68.49
N GLN A 33 -21.86 49.31 67.71
CA GLN A 33 -21.77 49.23 66.25
C GLN A 33 -20.46 48.58 65.80
N ALA A 34 -19.34 48.91 66.44
CA ALA A 34 -18.04 48.31 66.13
C ALA A 34 -18.05 46.79 66.37
N LEU A 35 -18.63 46.32 67.48
CA LEU A 35 -18.74 44.90 67.79
C LEU A 35 -19.63 44.14 66.80
N LEU A 36 -20.78 44.72 66.40
CA LEU A 36 -21.64 44.13 65.38
C LEU A 36 -20.94 44.05 64.01
N LEU A 37 -20.14 45.06 63.66
CA LEU A 37 -19.38 45.07 62.41
C LEU A 37 -18.24 44.05 62.43
N VAL A 38 -17.58 43.87 63.57
CA VAL A 38 -16.57 42.81 63.75
C VAL A 38 -17.23 41.43 63.63
N ASP A 39 -18.37 41.21 64.29
CA ASP A 39 -19.13 39.96 64.21
C ASP A 39 -19.52 39.59 62.78
N ALA A 40 -20.06 40.55 62.02
CA ALA A 40 -20.39 40.36 60.61
C ALA A 40 -19.17 40.06 59.73
N LYS A 41 -18.00 40.65 60.05
CA LYS A 41 -16.74 40.33 59.36
C LYS A 41 -16.26 38.91 59.65
N PHE A 42 -16.39 38.43 60.89
CA PHE A 42 -16.05 37.05 61.23
C PHE A 42 -17.02 36.05 60.60
N ALA A 43 -18.31 36.38 60.48
CA ALA A 43 -19.27 35.57 59.74
C ALA A 43 -18.90 35.43 58.25
N ALA A 44 -18.51 36.54 57.62
CA ALA A 44 -18.03 36.55 56.24
C ALA A 44 -16.70 35.79 56.09
N LEU A 45 -15.80 35.89 57.08
CA LEU A 45 -14.53 35.16 57.11
C LEU A 45 -14.77 33.65 57.20
N ASP A 46 -15.65 33.19 58.09
CA ASP A 46 -16.00 31.77 58.20
C ASP A 46 -16.70 31.26 56.94
N THR A 47 -17.53 32.09 56.30
CA THR A 47 -18.12 31.76 55.00
C THR A 47 -17.06 31.61 53.91
N LEU A 48 -16.02 32.46 53.92
CA LEU A 48 -14.92 32.40 52.97
C LEU A 48 -13.98 31.20 53.23
N LEU A 49 -13.73 30.87 54.50
CA LEU A 49 -12.97 29.68 54.91
C LEU A 49 -13.73 28.38 54.63
N ALA A 50 -15.07 28.43 54.63
CA ALA A 50 -15.94 27.31 54.26
C ALA A 50 -16.31 27.30 52.76
N SER A 51 -15.80 28.25 51.96
CA SER A 51 -16.04 28.31 50.52
C SER A 51 -15.03 27.42 49.81
N ASP A 52 -15.46 26.21 49.46
CA ASP A 52 -14.73 25.16 48.72
C ASP A 52 -14.33 25.59 47.29
N ASP A 53 -13.35 26.48 47.14
CA ASP A 53 -12.57 26.55 45.90
C ASP A 53 -11.55 25.40 45.89
N VAL A 54 -12.07 24.19 45.60
CA VAL A 54 -11.39 22.88 45.51
C VAL A 54 -10.69 22.42 46.80
N ASP A 55 -11.33 21.53 47.55
CA ASP A 55 -10.74 20.88 48.72
C ASP A 55 -9.48 20.09 48.37
N LEU A 56 -8.55 19.94 49.34
CA LEU A 56 -7.31 19.17 49.17
C LEU A 56 -7.54 17.74 48.64
N ASP A 57 -8.67 17.13 49.00
CA ASP A 57 -9.07 15.80 48.53
C ASP A 57 -9.43 15.80 47.03
N GLN A 58 -10.14 16.83 46.56
CA GLN A 58 -10.48 17.00 45.14
C GLN A 58 -9.22 17.30 44.31
N LEU A 59 -8.27 18.07 44.84
CA LEU A 59 -6.95 18.25 44.23
C LEU A 59 -6.19 16.92 44.14
N GLN A 60 -6.27 16.09 45.17
CA GLN A 60 -5.60 14.79 45.18
C GLN A 60 -6.21 13.83 44.14
N GLU A 61 -7.53 13.87 43.94
CA GLU A 61 -8.23 13.11 42.91
C GLU A 61 -7.81 13.56 41.50
N LEU A 62 -7.78 14.87 41.24
CA LEU A 62 -7.32 15.44 39.97
C LEU A 62 -5.86 15.08 39.67
N VAL A 63 -4.98 15.14 40.67
CA VAL A 63 -3.58 14.72 40.52
C VAL A 63 -3.47 13.23 40.17
N ASN A 64 -4.31 12.38 40.77
CA ASN A 64 -4.34 10.95 40.45
C ASN A 64 -4.82 10.70 39.01
N ALA A 65 -5.87 11.40 38.58
CA ALA A 65 -6.37 11.34 37.21
C ALA A 65 -5.31 11.81 36.19
N ILE A 66 -4.58 12.89 36.48
CA ILE A 66 -3.49 13.38 35.62
C ILE A 66 -2.37 12.35 35.52
N LYS A 67 -1.97 11.71 36.63
CA LYS A 67 -0.94 10.67 36.64
C LYS A 67 -1.37 9.44 35.84
N ALA A 68 -2.62 9.00 35.97
CA ALA A 68 -3.18 7.90 35.18
C ALA A 68 -3.17 8.24 33.69
N ASN A 69 -3.69 9.42 33.31
CA ASN A 69 -3.69 9.88 31.93
C ASN A 69 -2.28 9.98 31.33
N ALA A 70 -1.29 10.47 32.09
CA ALA A 70 0.10 10.53 31.65
C ALA A 70 0.68 9.12 31.38
N SER A 71 0.39 8.16 32.26
CA SER A 71 0.76 6.76 32.07
C SER A 71 0.12 6.16 30.81
N ASP A 72 -1.17 6.41 30.58
CA ASP A 72 -1.88 5.95 29.40
C ASP A 72 -1.32 6.55 28.11
N VAL A 73 -0.97 7.84 28.11
CA VAL A 73 -0.32 8.50 26.96
C VAL A 73 1.05 7.87 26.67
N VAL A 74 1.86 7.57 27.69
CA VAL A 74 3.15 6.90 27.52
C VAL A 74 2.96 5.48 26.96
N ALA A 75 1.99 4.73 27.48
CA ALA A 75 1.66 3.40 26.98
C ALA A 75 1.15 3.44 25.54
N LEU A 76 0.28 4.40 25.20
CA LEU A 76 -0.22 4.61 23.84
C LEU A 76 0.90 5.05 22.88
N LEU A 77 1.86 5.87 23.33
CA LEU A 77 3.03 6.24 22.52
C LEU A 77 3.94 5.04 22.26
N ALA A 78 4.11 4.15 23.24
CA ALA A 78 4.87 2.91 23.09
C ALA A 78 4.12 1.86 22.24
N ALA A 79 2.79 1.78 22.38
CA ALA A 79 1.92 0.85 21.68
C ALA A 79 1.53 1.31 20.27
N LYS A 80 1.61 2.62 19.98
CA LYS A 80 1.49 3.17 18.63
C LYS A 80 2.73 2.76 17.85
N ALA A 81 2.72 1.49 17.46
CA ALA A 81 3.45 0.84 16.39
C ALA A 81 4.84 1.40 16.19
N GLY A 82 5.82 0.67 16.74
CA GLY A 82 7.22 0.83 16.41
C GLY A 82 7.35 1.10 14.92
N ARG A 83 8.00 2.23 14.62
CA ARG A 83 8.44 2.60 13.26
C ARG A 83 9.05 1.38 12.54
N ASP A 84 9.62 0.47 13.32
CA ASP A 84 10.22 -0.80 12.95
C ASP A 84 9.23 -1.85 12.43
N GLU A 85 8.03 -2.00 13.00
CA GLU A 85 7.00 -2.91 12.47
C GLU A 85 6.40 -2.37 11.17
N LEU A 86 6.16 -1.06 11.09
CA LEU A 86 5.73 -0.42 9.83
C LEU A 86 6.84 -0.47 8.78
N ALA A 87 8.11 -0.30 9.18
CA ALA A 87 9.25 -0.45 8.29
C ALA A 87 9.42 -1.91 7.82
N ALA A 88 9.16 -2.89 8.69
CA ALA A 88 9.16 -4.30 8.34
C ALA A 88 8.05 -4.64 7.35
N VAL A 89 6.82 -4.15 7.56
CA VAL A 89 5.70 -4.34 6.62
C VAL A 89 5.96 -3.64 5.28
N ILE A 90 6.59 -2.46 5.27
CA ILE A 90 6.98 -1.77 4.04
C ILE A 90 8.14 -2.50 3.32
N ALA A 91 9.05 -3.15 4.06
CA ALA A 91 10.14 -3.93 3.50
C ALA A 91 9.68 -5.29 2.96
N ASP A 92 8.70 -5.91 3.61
CA ASP A 92 8.10 -7.20 3.24
C ASP A 92 7.15 -7.07 2.04
N LYS A 93 6.35 -6.00 2.01
CA LYS A 93 5.38 -5.76 0.93
C LYS A 93 6.09 -5.26 -0.32
N ALA A 94 6.49 -6.21 -1.17
CA ALA A 94 7.23 -6.05 -2.42
C ALA A 94 8.71 -5.69 -2.20
N SER A 95 9.50 -6.69 -1.82
CA SER A 95 10.94 -6.57 -2.04
C SER A 95 11.16 -6.25 -3.53
N ARG A 96 11.91 -5.18 -3.83
CA ARG A 96 12.25 -4.77 -5.22
C ARG A 96 12.77 -5.93 -6.08
N ALA A 97 13.28 -6.98 -5.44
CA ALA A 97 13.71 -8.22 -6.08
C ALA A 97 12.56 -8.98 -6.77
N GLU A 98 11.37 -9.10 -6.16
CA GLU A 98 10.22 -9.77 -6.78
C GLU A 98 9.67 -8.98 -7.96
N LEU A 99 9.58 -7.65 -7.84
CA LEU A 99 9.19 -6.79 -8.96
C LEU A 99 10.21 -6.84 -10.10
N ALA A 100 11.51 -6.80 -9.78
CA ALA A 100 12.57 -6.95 -10.76
C ALA A 100 12.56 -8.34 -11.42
N ALA A 101 12.23 -9.40 -10.67
CA ALA A 101 12.09 -10.75 -11.22
C ALA A 101 10.87 -10.86 -12.16
N LEU A 102 9.74 -10.24 -11.82
CA LEU A 102 8.56 -10.21 -12.68
C LEU A 102 8.78 -9.37 -13.94
N ASP A 103 9.45 -8.23 -13.83
CA ASP A 103 9.80 -7.40 -14.99
C ASP A 103 10.87 -8.08 -15.87
N ALA A 104 11.81 -8.81 -15.27
CA ALA A 104 12.75 -9.66 -16.00
C ALA A 104 12.00 -10.80 -16.74
N ASP A 105 11.04 -11.47 -16.09
CA ASP A 105 10.21 -12.51 -16.72
C ASP A 105 9.40 -11.94 -17.90
N LYS A 106 8.82 -10.74 -17.77
CA LYS A 106 8.09 -10.08 -18.88
C LYS A 106 8.99 -9.65 -20.04
N ALA A 107 10.16 -9.09 -19.74
CA ALA A 107 11.11 -8.63 -20.76
C ALA A 107 11.76 -9.79 -21.54
N SER A 108 11.66 -11.01 -21.01
CA SER A 108 12.35 -12.18 -21.54
C SER A 108 11.44 -13.27 -22.06
N LYS A 109 10.15 -13.03 -22.38
CA LYS A 109 9.32 -14.05 -23.06
C LYS A 109 9.53 -14.00 -24.58
N PRO A 110 10.47 -14.79 -25.14
CA PRO A 110 10.53 -15.00 -26.59
C PRO A 110 9.19 -15.51 -27.13
N GLU A 111 8.37 -16.16 -26.29
CA GLU A 111 7.01 -16.57 -26.59
C GLU A 111 6.11 -15.42 -27.06
N LEU A 112 6.22 -14.21 -26.47
CA LEU A 112 5.42 -13.05 -26.91
C LEU A 112 5.87 -12.54 -28.28
N ALA A 113 7.18 -12.53 -28.54
CA ALA A 113 7.73 -12.17 -29.85
C ALA A 113 7.31 -13.18 -30.93
N LEU A 114 7.24 -14.46 -30.57
CA LEU A 114 6.79 -15.56 -31.43
C LEU A 114 5.29 -15.46 -31.75
N VAL A 115 4.47 -15.19 -30.73
CA VAL A 115 3.02 -14.95 -30.89
C VAL A 115 2.75 -13.72 -31.74
N ALA A 116 3.50 -12.64 -31.53
CA ALA A 116 3.40 -11.43 -32.35
C ALA A 116 3.78 -11.70 -33.81
N ALA A 117 4.85 -12.46 -34.07
CA ALA A 117 5.25 -12.84 -35.42
C ALA A 117 4.21 -13.69 -36.16
N LYS A 118 3.50 -14.57 -35.44
CA LYS A 118 2.40 -15.36 -36.02
C LYS A 118 1.16 -14.50 -36.30
N ALA A 119 0.81 -13.60 -35.38
CA ALA A 119 -0.37 -12.74 -35.50
C ALA A 119 -0.19 -11.62 -36.55
N PHE A 120 1.02 -11.08 -36.66
CA PHE A 120 1.39 -9.99 -37.55
C PHE A 120 2.70 -10.33 -38.27
N PRO A 121 2.65 -11.19 -39.31
CA PRO A 121 3.86 -11.58 -40.01
C PRO A 121 4.51 -10.40 -40.73
N PRO A 122 5.85 -10.38 -40.82
CA PRO A 122 6.53 -9.49 -41.74
C PRO A 122 6.12 -9.81 -43.20
N PRO A 123 6.33 -8.85 -44.13
CA PRO A 123 6.08 -9.08 -45.55
C PRO A 123 6.78 -10.33 -46.06
N ALA A 124 6.08 -11.13 -46.87
CA ALA A 124 6.62 -12.37 -47.41
C ALA A 124 7.72 -12.08 -48.45
N ILE A 125 8.85 -12.78 -48.32
CA ILE A 125 9.95 -12.77 -49.29
C ILE A 125 9.69 -13.86 -50.33
N PRO A 126 9.57 -13.53 -51.63
CA PRO A 126 9.34 -14.55 -52.67
C PRO A 126 10.59 -15.42 -52.88
N LEU A 127 10.39 -16.74 -52.97
CA LEU A 127 11.41 -17.73 -53.29
C LEU A 127 10.94 -18.62 -54.43
N SER A 128 11.83 -18.88 -55.40
CA SER A 128 11.56 -19.73 -56.56
C SER A 128 12.72 -20.67 -56.93
N THR A 129 13.74 -20.75 -56.08
CA THR A 129 14.95 -21.55 -56.28
C THR A 129 15.48 -22.06 -54.95
N ASP A 130 16.42 -23.01 -55.01
CA ASP A 130 17.05 -23.57 -53.82
C ASP A 130 17.67 -22.49 -52.94
N THR A 131 17.29 -22.46 -51.66
CA THR A 131 17.65 -21.37 -50.74
C THR A 131 17.81 -21.85 -49.30
N VAL A 132 18.84 -21.38 -48.61
CA VAL A 132 18.97 -21.51 -47.15
C VAL A 132 18.18 -20.39 -46.47
N LEU A 133 17.16 -20.77 -45.71
CA LEU A 133 16.25 -19.85 -45.03
C LEU A 133 16.96 -19.11 -43.90
N GLN A 134 16.46 -17.92 -43.57
CA GLN A 134 16.96 -17.11 -42.46
C GLN A 134 15.97 -17.14 -41.29
N PRO A 135 16.47 -17.14 -40.04
CA PRO A 135 15.61 -17.11 -38.85
C PRO A 135 14.76 -15.83 -38.82
N GLY A 136 13.52 -15.95 -38.34
CA GLY A 136 12.60 -14.84 -38.13
C GLY A 136 11.98 -14.27 -39.42
N GLN A 137 11.93 -15.06 -40.50
CA GLN A 137 11.45 -14.61 -41.80
C GLN A 137 10.21 -15.34 -42.28
N HIS A 138 9.44 -14.64 -43.10
CA HIS A 138 8.26 -15.14 -43.78
C HIS A 138 8.54 -15.20 -45.29
N TYR A 139 8.29 -16.35 -45.91
CA TYR A 139 8.59 -16.63 -47.30
C TYR A 139 7.34 -17.04 -48.07
N ALA A 140 7.22 -16.50 -49.28
CA ALA A 140 6.25 -16.91 -50.28
C ALA A 140 6.92 -17.89 -51.24
N LEU A 141 6.50 -19.15 -51.22
CA LEU A 141 6.99 -20.18 -52.12
C LEU A 141 6.33 -20.01 -53.50
N ASP A 142 7.16 -19.97 -54.54
CA ASP A 142 6.74 -19.87 -55.93
C ASP A 142 7.38 -20.98 -56.77
N SER A 143 6.75 -22.16 -56.75
CA SER A 143 7.20 -23.33 -57.51
C SER A 143 6.61 -23.41 -58.92
N ARG A 144 6.07 -22.31 -59.49
CA ARG A 144 5.50 -22.31 -60.85
C ARG A 144 6.49 -22.72 -61.94
N ASN A 145 7.79 -22.55 -61.69
CA ASN A 145 8.88 -22.87 -62.62
C ASN A 145 9.56 -24.22 -62.33
N GLY A 146 9.02 -25.02 -61.42
CA GLY A 146 9.57 -26.31 -61.04
C GLY A 146 9.65 -26.50 -59.53
N ALA A 147 9.82 -27.75 -59.11
CA ALA A 147 10.11 -28.10 -57.73
C ALA A 147 11.49 -27.56 -57.34
N PHE A 148 11.62 -27.13 -56.09
CA PHE A 148 12.88 -26.66 -55.51
C PHE A 148 12.93 -27.01 -54.02
N ALA A 149 14.09 -26.86 -53.41
CA ALA A 149 14.32 -27.20 -52.01
C ALA A 149 14.68 -25.97 -51.17
N VAL A 150 14.17 -25.89 -49.95
CA VAL A 150 14.57 -24.86 -49.00
C VAL A 150 15.20 -25.51 -47.77
N THR A 151 16.36 -25.02 -47.34
CA THR A 151 17.04 -25.57 -46.16
C THR A 151 16.72 -24.73 -44.94
N LEU A 152 16.21 -25.36 -43.87
CA LEU A 152 16.03 -24.70 -42.57
C LEU A 152 17.39 -24.21 -42.03
N PRO A 153 17.44 -23.06 -41.34
CA PRO A 153 18.70 -22.57 -40.79
C PRO A 153 19.15 -23.46 -39.64
N LYS A 154 20.47 -23.70 -39.54
CA LYS A 154 21.06 -24.31 -38.35
C LYS A 154 21.07 -23.30 -37.21
N LEU A 155 20.35 -23.59 -36.13
CA LEU A 155 20.17 -22.68 -35.01
C LEU A 155 20.55 -23.34 -33.68
N SER A 156 21.13 -22.55 -32.77
CA SER A 156 21.39 -22.94 -31.38
C SER A 156 20.43 -22.28 -30.37
N ALA A 157 19.58 -21.37 -30.85
CA ALA A 157 18.62 -20.63 -30.05
C ALA A 157 17.20 -20.75 -30.64
N PRO A 158 16.14 -20.49 -29.85
CA PRO A 158 14.78 -20.50 -30.35
C PRO A 158 14.55 -19.47 -31.45
N SER A 159 13.80 -19.86 -32.49
CA SER A 159 13.43 -18.97 -33.59
C SER A 159 12.24 -19.53 -34.36
N TRP A 160 11.92 -18.91 -35.49
CA TRP A 160 10.82 -19.34 -36.35
C TRP A 160 11.12 -19.07 -37.83
N VAL A 161 10.43 -19.78 -38.71
CA VAL A 161 10.30 -19.46 -40.15
C VAL A 161 8.89 -19.75 -40.60
N TRP A 162 8.32 -18.91 -41.47
CA TRP A 162 7.00 -19.14 -42.05
C TRP A 162 7.11 -19.34 -43.55
N LEU A 163 6.65 -20.49 -44.03
CA LEU A 163 6.55 -20.82 -45.45
C LEU A 163 5.07 -20.77 -45.89
N ARG A 164 4.79 -20.11 -47.00
CA ARG A 164 3.44 -20.02 -47.56
C ARG A 164 3.46 -20.25 -49.06
N ASP A 165 2.71 -21.22 -49.54
CA ASP A 165 2.40 -21.32 -50.97
C ASP A 165 1.34 -20.28 -51.34
N VAL A 166 1.77 -19.18 -51.96
CA VAL A 166 0.83 -18.11 -52.36
C VAL A 166 0.11 -18.47 -53.67
N SER A 167 0.75 -19.29 -54.50
CA SER A 167 0.34 -19.54 -55.88
C SER A 167 -0.57 -20.77 -56.04
N GLY A 168 -0.49 -21.74 -55.11
CA GLY A 168 -1.10 -23.06 -55.27
C GLY A 168 -0.21 -24.05 -56.03
N ALA A 169 0.97 -23.63 -56.49
CA ALA A 169 1.83 -24.43 -57.36
C ALA A 169 2.51 -25.60 -56.65
N CYS A 170 2.54 -25.61 -55.30
CA CYS A 170 3.15 -26.70 -54.54
C CYS A 170 2.45 -28.04 -54.76
N ALA A 171 1.16 -28.05 -55.14
CA ALA A 171 0.45 -29.29 -55.51
C ALA A 171 0.97 -29.97 -56.79
N THR A 172 1.54 -29.20 -57.71
CA THR A 172 2.07 -29.72 -58.98
C THR A 172 3.59 -29.87 -58.93
N ASN A 173 4.25 -28.90 -58.29
CA ASN A 173 5.69 -28.81 -58.13
C ASN A 173 5.99 -28.71 -56.63
N PRO A 174 6.05 -29.84 -55.92
CA PRO A 174 6.27 -29.86 -54.48
C PRO A 174 7.57 -29.17 -54.08
N VAL A 175 7.55 -28.49 -52.94
CA VAL A 175 8.74 -27.88 -52.37
C VAL A 175 9.23 -28.72 -51.21
N THR A 176 10.49 -29.12 -51.25
CA THR A 176 11.11 -29.91 -50.16
C THR A 176 11.76 -28.99 -49.14
N VAL A 177 11.35 -29.11 -47.89
CA VAL A 177 11.96 -28.43 -46.74
C VAL A 177 13.01 -29.35 -46.15
N LEU A 178 14.26 -29.05 -46.46
CA LEU A 178 15.43 -29.79 -46.01
C LEU A 178 15.78 -29.39 -44.58
N ARG A 179 16.12 -30.39 -43.76
CA ARG A 179 16.70 -30.18 -42.44
C ARG A 179 18.17 -29.75 -42.53
N ALA A 180 18.61 -28.91 -41.59
CA ALA A 180 20.03 -28.64 -41.41
C ALA A 180 20.74 -29.81 -40.71
N ASP A 181 22.05 -29.94 -40.95
CA ASP A 181 22.88 -31.01 -40.35
C ASP A 181 22.79 -31.05 -38.83
N GLY A 182 22.32 -32.19 -38.32
CA GLY A 182 22.16 -32.48 -36.91
C GLY A 182 20.83 -32.00 -36.31
N GLN A 183 19.94 -31.38 -37.09
CA GLN A 183 18.62 -30.95 -36.63
C GLN A 183 17.53 -31.92 -37.10
N THR A 184 16.40 -31.91 -36.38
CA THR A 184 15.22 -32.73 -36.68
C THR A 184 14.02 -31.86 -37.07
N ILE A 185 13.08 -32.44 -37.82
CA ILE A 185 11.78 -31.84 -38.13
C ILE A 185 10.72 -32.76 -37.50
N ARG A 186 9.87 -32.23 -36.63
CA ARG A 186 8.86 -32.96 -35.84
C ARG A 186 9.48 -34.13 -35.04
N GLY A 187 10.72 -33.96 -34.58
CA GLY A 187 11.51 -34.98 -33.89
C GLY A 187 12.05 -36.11 -34.80
N LEU A 188 11.85 -36.00 -36.12
CA LEU A 188 12.27 -36.98 -37.10
C LEU A 188 13.49 -36.49 -37.89
N ALA A 189 14.30 -37.44 -38.36
CA ALA A 189 15.45 -37.19 -39.23
C ALA A 189 15.05 -37.21 -40.72
N ASP A 190 13.85 -36.74 -41.03
CA ASP A 190 13.26 -36.70 -42.38
C ASP A 190 13.04 -35.25 -42.81
N ASP A 191 13.03 -35.04 -44.12
CA ASP A 191 12.67 -33.75 -44.73
C ASP A 191 11.15 -33.61 -44.79
N LEU A 192 10.65 -32.37 -44.75
CA LEU A 192 9.23 -32.08 -44.88
C LEU A 192 8.89 -31.75 -46.33
N LEU A 193 7.84 -32.35 -46.88
CA LEU A 193 7.35 -32.03 -48.21
C LEU A 193 6.12 -31.12 -48.12
N ILE A 194 6.11 -30.02 -48.88
CA ILE A 194 4.93 -29.17 -49.08
C ILE A 194 4.39 -29.49 -50.48
N ASP A 195 3.34 -30.31 -50.54
CA ASP A 195 2.75 -30.87 -51.76
C ASP A 195 1.26 -30.54 -51.93
N SER A 196 0.76 -29.61 -51.12
CA SER A 196 -0.65 -29.22 -51.11
C SER A 196 -0.83 -27.79 -51.60
N ALA A 197 -1.91 -27.53 -52.35
CA ALA A 197 -2.16 -26.23 -52.94
C ALA A 197 -2.53 -25.21 -51.85
N ARG A 198 -1.86 -24.05 -51.85
CA ARG A 198 -2.11 -22.95 -50.91
C ARG A 198 -1.86 -23.30 -49.44
N ASP A 199 -0.98 -24.27 -49.22
CA ASP A 199 -0.58 -24.66 -47.88
C ASP A 199 0.33 -23.61 -47.23
N SER A 200 0.38 -23.61 -45.90
CA SER A 200 1.29 -22.76 -45.14
C SER A 200 1.74 -23.45 -43.87
N VAL A 201 3.02 -23.37 -43.59
CA VAL A 201 3.65 -24.01 -42.44
C VAL A 201 4.45 -22.97 -41.66
N PHE A 202 4.14 -22.82 -40.37
CA PHE A 202 4.85 -21.93 -39.46
C PHE A 202 5.74 -22.76 -38.56
N MET A 203 7.02 -22.86 -38.90
CA MET A 203 7.97 -23.70 -38.18
C MET A 203 8.59 -22.92 -37.01
N LEU A 204 8.62 -23.55 -35.84
CA LEU A 204 9.25 -23.14 -34.60
C LEU A 204 10.48 -24.00 -34.33
N HIS A 205 11.61 -23.35 -34.07
CA HIS A 205 12.81 -24.03 -33.61
C HIS A 205 12.89 -23.94 -32.10
N ASP A 206 12.97 -25.08 -31.43
CA ASP A 206 13.41 -25.20 -30.04
C ASP A 206 14.29 -26.44 -29.89
N SER A 207 15.20 -26.46 -28.91
CA SER A 207 15.92 -27.67 -28.50
C SER A 207 16.51 -28.53 -29.63
N ASN A 208 16.99 -27.91 -30.71
CA ASN A 208 17.56 -28.58 -31.90
C ASN A 208 16.53 -29.37 -32.76
N ASN A 209 15.27 -28.98 -32.68
CA ASN A 209 14.14 -29.55 -33.40
C ASN A 209 13.26 -28.43 -33.98
N TRP A 210 12.71 -28.68 -35.17
CA TRP A 210 11.75 -27.80 -35.83
C TRP A 210 10.34 -28.40 -35.77
N THR A 211 9.34 -27.67 -35.29
CA THR A 211 7.93 -28.12 -35.17
C THR A 211 6.99 -27.09 -35.79
N ASP A 212 5.80 -27.48 -36.28
CA ASP A 212 4.81 -26.59 -36.90
C ASP A 212 3.55 -26.33 -36.06
#